data_AF-F1L244-F1
#
_entry.id   AF-F1L244-F1
#
_cell.length_a   1.000
_cell.length_b   1.000
_cell.length_c   1.000
_cell.angle_alpha   90.00
_cell.angle_beta   90.00
_cell.angle_gamma   90.00
#
_symmetry.space_group_name_H-M   'P 1'
#
loop_
_entity.id
_entity.type
_entity.pdbx_description
1 polymer ?
#
loop_
_entity_poly.entity_id
_entity_poly.type
_entity_poly.pdbx_seq_one_letter_code
_entity_poly.pdbx_strand_id
1 'polypeptide(L)'
;MNGRWLNVRALTAFWIIGLCNNYAYVIMLSAAEDILSEQEHLNITNTEKGCEETLTSRHCTTISTGAVLLADILPTLVVKMTFPLFMQRIPFGIRHLFVCVLQATSYLMVAFSVSIPMSLVGVIFASLGSGLGEITYLSLTPFFGRNAIAAWSSGTGGAGVIGALSYAGLTEPKLANLSPKAALLVMLVVPAIFASALCHFLDVHVRK
;
A
#
# COMPACT_ATOMS: atom_id res chain seq x y z
N MET A 1 -16.25 11.45 32.08
CA MET A 1 -16.22 11.96 30.69
C MET A 1 -14.91 11.67 29.93
N ASN A 2 -13.76 11.46 30.60
CA ASN A 2 -12.47 11.18 29.94
C ASN A 2 -12.36 9.81 29.23
N GLY A 3 -13.06 8.77 29.70
CA GLY A 3 -12.97 7.42 29.10
C GLY A 3 -13.58 7.29 27.70
N ARG A 4 -14.69 7.99 27.43
CA ARG A 4 -15.40 7.89 26.14
C ARG A 4 -14.61 8.57 25.01
N TRP A 5 -13.97 9.70 25.30
CA TRP A 5 -13.09 10.40 24.37
C TRP A 5 -11.80 9.61 24.08
N LEU A 6 -11.24 8.92 25.08
CA LEU A 6 -10.08 8.05 24.88
C LEU A 6 -10.42 6.88 23.93
N ASN A 7 -11.61 6.28 24.11
CA ASN A 7 -12.08 5.17 23.28
C ASN A 7 -12.32 5.60 21.82
N VAL A 8 -12.99 6.74 21.59
CA VAL A 8 -13.21 7.23 20.21
C VAL A 8 -11.88 7.51 19.51
N ARG A 9 -10.93 8.17 20.20
CA ARG A 9 -9.60 8.46 19.64
C ARG A 9 -8.82 7.20 19.30
N ALA A 10 -8.87 6.18 20.16
CA ALA A 10 -8.24 4.89 19.89
C ALA A 10 -8.85 4.22 18.66
N LEU A 11 -10.19 4.19 18.55
CA LEU A 11 -10.88 3.61 17.40
C LEU A 11 -10.56 4.33 16.09
N THR A 12 -10.53 5.67 16.10
CA THR A 12 -10.11 6.46 14.93
C THR A 12 -8.68 6.15 14.54
N ALA A 13 -7.76 6.02 15.51
CA ALA A 13 -6.38 5.65 15.23
C ALA A 13 -6.27 4.25 14.62
N PHE A 14 -6.98 3.25 15.14
CA PHE A 14 -7.00 1.90 14.57
C PHE A 14 -7.56 1.88 13.14
N TRP A 15 -8.58 2.70 12.86
CA TRP A 15 -9.13 2.85 11.52
C TRP A 15 -8.12 3.46 10.54
N ILE A 16 -7.45 4.56 10.93
CA ILE A 16 -6.41 5.20 10.10
C ILE A 16 -5.23 4.25 9.89
N ILE A 17 -4.79 3.56 10.94
CA ILE A 17 -3.69 2.57 10.87
C ILE A 17 -4.05 1.43 9.91
N GLY A 18 -5.28 0.88 9.99
CA GLY A 18 -5.75 -0.16 9.08
C GLY A 18 -5.80 0.32 7.63
N LEU A 19 -6.26 1.57 7.42
CA LEU A 19 -6.30 2.21 6.12
C LEU A 19 -4.90 2.38 5.52
N CYS A 20 -3.99 3.08 6.23
CA CYS A 20 -2.64 3.37 5.73
C CYS A 20 -1.79 2.11 5.52
N ASN A 21 -1.95 1.09 6.36
CA ASN A 21 -1.20 -0.16 6.23
C ASN A 21 -1.41 -0.84 4.88
N ASN A 22 -2.66 -0.89 4.43
CA ASN A 22 -3.06 -1.60 3.22
C ASN A 22 -3.16 -0.68 1.99
N TYR A 23 -2.95 0.62 2.16
CA TYR A 23 -3.09 1.58 1.08
C TYR A 23 -2.09 1.34 -0.05
N ALA A 24 -0.81 1.12 0.27
CA ALA A 24 0.20 0.85 -0.76
C ALA A 24 -0.05 -0.43 -1.55
N TYR A 25 -0.47 -1.49 -0.87
CA TYR A 25 -0.91 -2.72 -1.50
C TYR A 25 -2.02 -2.44 -2.53
N VAL A 26 -3.10 -1.75 -2.14
CA VAL A 26 -4.21 -1.43 -3.04
C VAL A 26 -3.78 -0.56 -4.22
N ILE A 27 -2.91 0.42 -3.99
CA ILE A 27 -2.40 1.29 -5.04
C ILE A 27 -1.56 0.51 -6.06
N MET A 28 -0.69 -0.40 -5.60
CA MET A 28 0.11 -1.23 -6.51
C MET A 28 -0.77 -2.14 -7.38
N LEU A 29 -1.85 -2.68 -6.81
CA LEU A 29 -2.84 -3.44 -7.58
C LEU A 29 -3.60 -2.59 -8.59
N SER A 30 -4.00 -1.38 -8.18
CA SER A 30 -4.73 -0.44 -9.05
C SER A 30 -3.86 0.07 -10.20
N ALA A 31 -2.56 0.23 -9.95
CA ALA A 31 -1.57 0.68 -10.92
C ALA A 31 -0.94 -0.45 -11.75
N ALA A 32 -1.29 -1.71 -11.51
CA ALA A 32 -0.56 -2.86 -12.06
C ALA A 32 -0.53 -2.88 -13.60
N GLU A 33 -1.67 -2.62 -14.24
CA GLU A 33 -1.78 -2.58 -15.71
C GLU A 33 -1.06 -1.37 -16.31
N ASP A 34 -1.20 -0.20 -15.67
CA ASP A 34 -0.53 1.03 -16.08
C ASP A 34 1.00 0.92 -15.98
N ILE A 35 1.51 0.31 -14.91
CA ILE A 35 2.95 0.08 -14.70
C ILE A 35 3.52 -0.83 -15.80
N LEU A 36 2.79 -1.89 -16.18
CA LEU A 36 3.26 -2.84 -17.19
C LEU A 36 3.24 -2.22 -18.58
N SER A 37 2.14 -1.55 -18.96
CA SER A 37 1.98 -0.92 -20.27
C SER A 37 2.99 0.20 -20.51
N GLU A 38 3.23 1.07 -19.52
CA GLU A 38 4.18 2.18 -19.65
C GLU A 38 5.63 1.67 -19.86
N GLN A 39 6.01 0.58 -19.21
CA GLN A 39 7.35 0.00 -19.31
C GLN A 39 7.55 -0.81 -20.61
N GLU A 40 6.50 -1.44 -21.12
CA GLU A 40 6.53 -2.17 -22.39
C GLU A 40 6.71 -1.22 -23.58
N HIS A 41 6.03 -0.06 -23.57
CA HIS A 41 6.20 0.98 -24.58
C HIS A 41 7.60 1.62 -24.58
N LEU A 42 8.31 1.64 -23.45
CA LEU A 42 9.70 2.13 -23.39
C LEU A 42 10.70 1.15 -24.01
N ASN A 43 10.37 -0.14 -24.05
CA ASN A 43 11.20 -1.18 -24.68
C ASN A 43 10.91 -1.36 -26.17
N ILE A 44 9.73 -0.96 -26.64
CA ILE A 44 9.32 -1.04 -28.05
C ILE A 44 9.40 0.37 -28.64
N THR A 45 10.53 0.70 -29.29
CA THR A 45 10.61 1.90 -30.11
C THR A 45 9.58 1.83 -31.24
N ASN A 46 8.58 2.72 -31.18
CA ASN A 46 7.53 3.00 -32.16
C ASN A 46 6.38 1.98 -32.23
N THR A 47 5.24 2.34 -31.66
CA THR A 47 3.93 1.94 -32.21
C THR A 47 2.93 3.08 -32.00
N GLU A 48 2.34 3.53 -33.10
CA GLU A 48 1.37 4.62 -33.15
C GLU A 48 0.14 4.32 -32.28
N LYS A 49 -0.33 5.33 -31.53
CA LYS A 49 -1.56 5.27 -30.73
C LYS A 49 -2.77 5.46 -31.65
N GLY A 50 -3.11 4.44 -32.44
CA GLY A 50 -4.34 4.37 -33.24
C GLY A 50 -5.19 3.17 -32.83
N CYS A 51 -6.52 3.32 -32.80
CA CYS A 51 -7.41 2.16 -32.76
C CYS A 51 -7.34 1.47 -34.12
N GLU A 52 -6.73 0.29 -34.17
CA GLU A 52 -6.64 -0.52 -35.39
C GLU A 52 -7.99 -1.23 -35.65
N GLU A 53 -8.65 -0.93 -36.77
CA GLU A 53 -9.95 -1.53 -37.12
C GLU A 53 -9.88 -3.03 -37.44
N THR A 54 -8.67 -3.55 -37.68
CA THR A 54 -8.42 -4.96 -38.00
C THR A 54 -7.39 -5.57 -37.05
N LEU A 55 -7.85 -6.52 -36.22
CA LEU A 55 -7.00 -7.34 -35.33
C LEU A 55 -6.18 -8.34 -36.15
N THR A 56 -5.05 -7.89 -36.71
CA THR A 56 -4.10 -8.74 -37.44
C THR A 56 -3.09 -9.44 -36.51
N SER A 57 -2.93 -8.96 -35.28
CA SER A 57 -1.98 -9.48 -34.28
C SER A 57 -2.51 -9.30 -32.86
N ARG A 58 -2.35 -10.32 -32.01
CA ARG A 58 -2.62 -10.20 -30.57
C ARG A 58 -1.37 -9.64 -29.90
N HIS A 59 -1.48 -8.47 -29.28
CA HIS A 59 -0.41 -7.94 -28.43
C HIS A 59 -0.31 -8.83 -27.19
N CYS A 60 0.72 -9.68 -27.17
CA CYS A 60 1.01 -10.58 -26.06
C CYS A 60 2.08 -9.93 -25.19
N THR A 61 1.67 -9.42 -24.04
CA THR A 61 2.59 -8.91 -23.01
C THR A 61 3.42 -10.07 -22.46
N THR A 62 4.73 -9.89 -22.34
CA THR A 62 5.62 -10.95 -21.83
C THR A 62 5.37 -11.27 -20.35
N ILE A 63 4.86 -10.28 -19.59
CA ILE A 63 4.53 -10.39 -18.18
C ILE A 63 3.06 -10.00 -17.99
N SER A 64 2.25 -10.90 -17.42
CA SER A 64 0.83 -10.66 -17.13
C SER A 64 0.64 -9.86 -15.84
N THR A 65 -0.46 -9.09 -15.74
CA THR A 65 -0.96 -8.48 -14.49
C THR A 65 -1.06 -9.50 -13.34
N GLY A 66 -1.28 -10.78 -13.65
CA GLY A 66 -1.23 -11.88 -12.68
C GLY A 66 0.11 -12.02 -11.95
N ALA A 67 1.24 -11.72 -12.62
CA ALA A 67 2.56 -11.75 -11.98
C ALA A 67 2.71 -10.62 -10.94
N VAL A 68 2.14 -9.45 -11.20
CA VAL A 68 2.11 -8.33 -10.24
C VAL A 68 1.28 -8.71 -9.01
N LEU A 69 0.11 -9.32 -9.22
CA LEU A 69 -0.74 -9.84 -8.13
C LEU A 69 -0.01 -10.88 -7.26
N LEU A 70 0.74 -11.79 -7.88
CA LEU A 70 1.54 -12.78 -7.15
C LEU A 70 2.69 -12.14 -6.38
N ALA A 71 3.39 -11.19 -7.00
CA ALA A 71 4.45 -10.41 -6.35
C ALA A 71 3.92 -9.59 -5.16
N ASP A 72 2.64 -9.24 -5.17
CA ASP A 72 1.99 -8.50 -4.10
C ASP A 72 1.40 -9.40 -2.98
N ILE A 73 1.02 -10.64 -3.28
CA ILE A 73 0.43 -11.57 -2.28
C ILE A 73 1.49 -12.46 -1.61
N LEU A 74 2.40 -13.05 -2.38
CA LEU A 74 3.32 -14.08 -1.87
C LEU A 74 4.26 -13.57 -0.76
N PRO A 75 4.89 -12.38 -0.86
CA PRO A 75 5.76 -11.89 0.21
C PRO A 75 5.00 -11.66 1.51
N THR A 76 3.78 -11.11 1.43
CA THR A 76 2.89 -10.93 2.59
C THR A 76 2.60 -12.26 3.27
N LEU A 77 2.29 -13.32 2.52
CA LEU A 77 2.01 -14.65 3.09
C LEU A 77 3.23 -15.22 3.81
N VAL A 78 4.42 -15.12 3.21
CA VAL A 78 5.67 -15.57 3.84
C VAL A 78 5.89 -14.84 5.16
N VAL A 79 5.78 -13.51 5.15
CA VAL A 79 5.91 -12.68 6.36
C VAL A 79 4.89 -13.07 7.42
N LYS A 80 3.63 -13.31 7.06
CA LYS A 80 2.58 -13.72 8.00
C LYS A 80 2.84 -15.06 8.66
N MET A 81 3.48 -15.99 7.95
CA MET A 81 3.85 -17.29 8.50
C MET A 81 5.10 -17.21 9.40
N THR A 82 6.08 -16.39 9.05
CA THR A 82 7.38 -16.37 9.75
C THR A 82 7.46 -15.33 10.87
N PHE A 83 6.96 -14.11 10.64
CA PHE A 83 7.18 -12.96 11.54
C PHE A 83 6.61 -13.13 12.96
N PRO A 84 5.47 -13.80 13.20
CA PRO A 84 4.96 -14.02 14.56
C PRO A 84 5.95 -14.71 15.50
N LEU A 85 6.89 -15.51 14.97
CA LEU A 85 7.89 -16.26 15.76
C LEU A 85 8.94 -15.36 16.43
N PHE A 86 9.27 -14.21 15.83
CA PHE A 86 10.34 -13.32 16.30
C PHE A 86 9.80 -11.98 16.80
N MET A 87 8.52 -11.72 16.54
CA MET A 87 7.84 -10.46 16.79
C MET A 87 8.17 -9.92 18.19
N GLN A 88 8.03 -10.75 19.24
CA GLN A 88 8.19 -10.35 20.65
C GLN A 88 9.50 -9.63 20.99
N ARG A 89 10.58 -9.81 20.20
CA ARG A 89 11.89 -9.20 20.46
C ARG A 89 12.02 -7.76 19.98
N ILE A 90 11.16 -7.30 19.07
CA ILE A 90 11.27 -5.99 18.42
C ILE A 90 10.23 -5.04 19.02
N PRO A 91 10.56 -3.82 19.46
CA PRO A 91 9.57 -2.89 19.99
C PRO A 91 8.63 -2.37 18.90
N PHE A 92 7.38 -2.05 19.27
CA PHE A 92 6.32 -1.63 18.35
C PHE A 92 6.71 -0.43 17.47
N GLY A 93 7.32 0.61 18.06
CA GLY A 93 7.71 1.82 17.31
C GLY A 93 8.69 1.54 16.18
N ILE A 94 9.67 0.64 16.39
CA ILE A 94 10.63 0.24 15.35
C ILE A 94 9.92 -0.53 14.24
N ARG A 95 9.02 -1.46 14.58
CA ARG A 95 8.24 -2.22 13.58
C ARG A 95 7.41 -1.29 12.70
N HIS A 96 6.71 -0.33 13.30
CA HIS A 96 5.90 0.65 12.57
C HIS A 96 6.76 1.54 11.67
N LEU A 97 7.89 2.06 12.17
CA LEU A 97 8.80 2.87 11.37
C LEU A 97 9.32 2.09 10.16
N PHE A 98 9.69 0.82 10.37
CA PHE A 98 10.15 -0.06 9.30
C PHE A 98 9.07 -0.27 8.23
N VAL A 99 7.81 -0.44 8.62
CA VAL A 99 6.67 -0.53 7.70
C VAL A 99 6.51 0.76 6.89
N CYS A 100 6.60 1.93 7.53
CA CYS A 100 6.48 3.22 6.84
C CYS A 100 7.63 3.44 5.85
N VAL A 101 8.86 3.08 6.22
CA VAL A 101 10.03 3.17 5.34
C VAL A 101 9.90 2.22 4.15
N LEU A 102 9.46 0.97 4.37
CA LEU A 102 9.19 0.03 3.28
C LEU A 102 8.12 0.57 2.33
N GLN A 103 7.05 1.15 2.88
CA GLN A 103 5.97 1.74 2.10
C GLN A 103 6.42 2.99 1.30
N ALA A 104 7.24 3.86 1.89
CA ALA A 104 7.81 4.99 1.15
C ALA A 104 8.76 4.51 0.05
N THR A 105 9.60 3.51 0.36
CA THR A 105 10.56 2.94 -0.58
C THR A 105 9.86 2.26 -1.76
N SER A 106 8.74 1.56 -1.53
CA SER A 106 7.98 0.93 -2.60
C SER A 106 7.46 1.95 -3.61
N TYR A 107 6.83 3.04 -3.14
CA TYR A 107 6.36 4.10 -4.04
C TYR A 107 7.49 4.76 -4.82
N LEU A 108 8.60 5.09 -4.15
CA LEU A 108 9.76 5.68 -4.81
C LEU A 108 10.35 4.73 -5.86
N MET A 109 10.48 3.45 -5.53
CA MET A 109 11.08 2.46 -6.42
C MET A 109 10.24 2.21 -7.67
N VAL A 110 8.92 2.17 -7.55
CA VAL A 110 8.01 2.04 -8.70
C VAL A 110 7.91 3.35 -9.49
N ALA A 111 7.87 4.51 -8.82
CA ALA A 111 7.81 5.80 -9.51
C ALA A 111 9.06 6.08 -10.36
N PHE A 112 10.24 5.68 -9.89
CA PHE A 112 11.51 5.83 -10.62
C PHE A 112 11.91 4.58 -11.41
N SER A 113 11.03 3.59 -11.56
CA SER A 113 11.39 2.37 -12.26
C SER A 113 11.60 2.62 -13.76
N VAL A 114 12.66 2.00 -14.26
CA VAL A 114 13.03 1.96 -15.69
C VAL A 114 12.90 0.55 -16.28
N SER A 115 12.67 -0.45 -15.44
CA SER A 115 12.44 -1.82 -15.88
C SER A 115 11.31 -2.49 -15.08
N ILE A 116 10.62 -3.44 -15.71
CA ILE A 116 9.55 -4.23 -15.08
C ILE A 116 10.04 -4.93 -13.79
N PRO A 117 11.23 -5.58 -13.75
CA PRO A 117 11.72 -6.19 -12.52
C PRO A 117 11.92 -5.17 -11.39
N MET A 118 12.38 -3.95 -11.69
CA MET A 118 12.51 -2.89 -10.69
C MET A 118 11.16 -2.47 -10.12
N SER A 119 10.12 -2.36 -10.96
CA SER A 119 8.74 -2.14 -10.51
C SER A 119 8.26 -3.28 -9.60
N LEU A 120 8.51 -4.54 -9.98
CA LEU A 120 8.10 -5.71 -9.19
C LEU A 120 8.79 -5.75 -7.82
N VAL A 121 10.06 -5.35 -7.73
CA VAL A 121 10.74 -5.23 -6.42
C VAL A 121 10.07 -4.17 -5.55
N GLY A 122 9.63 -3.05 -6.14
CA GLY A 122 8.82 -2.05 -5.43
C GLY A 122 7.50 -2.64 -4.91
N VAL A 123 6.78 -3.42 -5.72
CA VAL A 123 5.55 -4.12 -5.29
C VAL A 123 5.84 -5.10 -4.15
N ILE A 124 6.94 -5.86 -4.22
CA ILE A 124 7.37 -6.75 -3.13
C ILE A 124 7.61 -5.98 -1.83
N PHE A 125 8.23 -4.80 -1.88
CA PHE A 125 8.40 -3.96 -0.67
C PHE A 125 7.07 -3.49 -0.10
N ALA A 126 6.09 -3.14 -0.94
CA ALA A 126 4.74 -2.78 -0.48
C ALA A 126 4.08 -3.98 0.24
N SER A 127 4.20 -5.17 -0.33
CA SER A 127 3.71 -6.43 0.23
C SER A 127 4.37 -6.79 1.57
N LEU A 128 5.70 -6.72 1.65
CA LEU A 128 6.42 -6.97 2.91
C LEU A 128 5.98 -5.97 4.00
N GLY A 129 5.85 -4.69 3.64
CA GLY A 129 5.38 -3.65 4.55
C GLY A 129 3.98 -3.90 5.08
N SER A 130 3.01 -4.19 4.20
CA SER A 130 1.61 -4.42 4.59
C SER A 130 1.48 -5.67 5.48
N GLY A 131 2.21 -6.75 5.18
CA GLY A 131 2.22 -7.97 5.97
C GLY A 131 2.83 -7.78 7.36
N LEU A 132 3.97 -7.10 7.46
CA LEU A 132 4.62 -6.80 8.74
C LEU A 132 3.74 -5.89 9.61
N GLY A 133 3.11 -4.89 9.00
CA GLY A 133 2.25 -3.96 9.70
C GLY A 133 0.95 -4.63 10.17
N GLU A 134 0.30 -5.45 9.35
CA GLU A 134 -0.92 -6.17 9.73
C GLU A 134 -0.74 -6.97 11.03
N ILE A 135 0.32 -7.79 11.10
CA ILE A 135 0.64 -8.57 12.30
C ILE A 135 0.89 -7.65 13.48
N THR A 136 1.64 -6.57 13.25
CA THR A 136 2.00 -5.58 14.27
C THR A 136 0.78 -4.92 14.88
N TYR A 137 -0.17 -4.45 14.07
CA TYR A 137 -1.37 -3.75 14.57
C TYR A 137 -2.43 -4.70 15.09
N LEU A 138 -2.63 -5.85 14.46
CA LEU A 138 -3.56 -6.86 14.96
C LEU A 138 -3.16 -7.34 16.35
N SER A 139 -1.87 -7.51 16.63
CA SER A 139 -1.38 -7.86 17.97
C SER A 139 -1.73 -6.82 19.04
N LEU A 140 -1.98 -5.57 18.64
CA LEU A 140 -2.31 -4.47 19.55
C LEU A 140 -3.82 -4.40 19.84
N THR A 141 -4.67 -4.87 18.91
CA THR A 141 -6.13 -4.77 19.05
C THR A 141 -6.72 -5.37 20.34
N PRO A 142 -6.21 -6.48 20.93
CA PRO A 142 -6.78 -7.03 22.17
C PRO A 142 -6.67 -6.08 23.37
N PHE A 143 -5.67 -5.19 23.39
CA PHE A 143 -5.46 -4.24 24.48
C PHE A 143 -6.47 -3.07 24.49
N PHE A 144 -7.21 -2.87 23.39
CA PHE A 144 -8.11 -1.73 23.19
C PHE A 144 -9.58 -2.14 23.04
N GLY A 145 -9.90 -3.40 23.32
CA GLY A 145 -11.26 -3.93 23.34
C GLY A 145 -11.80 -4.39 21.98
N ARG A 146 -12.99 -5.00 21.99
CA ARG A 146 -13.59 -5.66 20.82
C ARG A 146 -13.86 -4.74 19.62
N ASN A 147 -14.04 -3.44 19.85
CA ASN A 147 -14.31 -2.50 18.77
C ASN A 147 -13.04 -2.12 17.99
N ALA A 148 -11.85 -2.32 18.57
CA ALA A 148 -10.58 -1.98 17.91
C ALA A 148 -10.32 -2.85 16.67
N ILE A 149 -10.59 -4.17 16.75
CA ILE A 149 -10.44 -5.07 15.61
C ILE A 149 -11.45 -4.76 14.50
N ALA A 150 -12.67 -4.36 14.87
CA ALA A 150 -13.70 -3.94 13.91
C ALA A 150 -13.31 -2.63 13.21
N ALA A 151 -12.80 -1.64 13.96
CA ALA A 151 -12.31 -0.38 13.40
C ALA A 151 -11.09 -0.60 12.47
N TRP A 152 -10.14 -1.44 12.87
CA TRP A 152 -9.00 -1.82 12.04
C TRP A 152 -9.45 -2.52 10.75
N SER A 153 -10.33 -3.52 10.85
CA SER A 153 -10.88 -4.25 9.71
C SER A 153 -11.64 -3.32 8.75
N SER A 154 -12.45 -2.41 9.29
CA SER A 154 -13.14 -1.38 8.51
C SER A 154 -12.16 -0.44 7.81
N GLY A 155 -11.07 -0.04 8.46
CA GLY A 155 -10.01 0.78 7.86
C GLY A 155 -9.34 0.07 6.69
N THR A 156 -9.03 -1.22 6.84
CA THR A 156 -8.48 -2.07 5.77
C THR A 156 -9.44 -2.17 4.58
N GLY A 157 -10.74 -2.38 4.81
CA GLY A 157 -11.75 -2.35 3.74
C GLY A 157 -11.84 -0.98 3.07
N GLY A 158 -11.75 0.08 3.87
CA GLY A 158 -11.70 1.47 3.39
C GLY A 158 -10.48 1.75 2.51
N ALA A 159 -9.32 1.13 2.78
CA ALA A 159 -8.14 1.24 1.93
C ALA A 159 -8.40 0.75 0.51
N GLY A 160 -9.17 -0.32 0.35
CA GLY A 160 -9.57 -0.85 -0.96
C GLY A 160 -10.35 0.16 -1.79
N VAL A 161 -11.41 0.73 -1.18
CA VAL A 161 -12.28 1.70 -1.85
C VAL A 161 -11.57 3.03 -2.08
N ILE A 162 -10.99 3.60 -1.01
CA ILE A 162 -10.35 4.92 -1.07
C ILE A 162 -9.09 4.85 -1.92
N GLY A 163 -8.28 3.79 -1.80
CA GLY A 163 -7.08 3.58 -2.62
C GLY A 163 -7.41 3.51 -4.10
N ALA A 164 -8.33 2.64 -4.51
CA ALA A 164 -8.71 2.52 -5.92
C ALA A 164 -9.31 3.82 -6.48
N LEU A 165 -10.22 4.46 -5.75
CA LEU A 165 -10.85 5.71 -6.18
C LEU A 165 -9.85 6.87 -6.25
N SER A 166 -8.93 6.95 -5.29
CA SER A 166 -7.89 8.00 -5.30
C SER A 166 -6.91 7.80 -6.44
N TYR A 167 -6.49 6.56 -6.74
CA TYR A 167 -5.64 6.28 -7.90
C TYR A 167 -6.35 6.63 -9.20
N ALA A 168 -7.57 6.12 -9.40
CA ALA A 168 -8.38 6.42 -10.58
C ALA A 168 -8.63 7.94 -10.73
N GLY A 169 -8.92 8.64 -9.64
CA GLY A 169 -9.10 10.10 -9.66
C GLY A 169 -7.83 10.86 -10.06
N LEU A 170 -6.65 10.35 -9.72
CA LEU A 170 -5.38 10.96 -10.09
C LEU A 170 -5.01 10.66 -11.56
N THR A 171 -5.27 9.46 -12.06
CA THR A 171 -4.86 9.04 -13.41
C THR A 171 -5.87 9.34 -14.51
N GLU A 172 -7.15 9.48 -14.18
CA GLU A 172 -8.21 9.71 -15.17
C GLU A 172 -8.01 11.05 -15.92
N PRO A 173 -8.04 11.05 -17.27
CA PRO A 173 -7.80 12.25 -18.08
C PRO A 173 -8.75 13.43 -17.82
N LYS A 174 -9.97 13.14 -17.34
CA LYS A 174 -10.99 14.16 -17.03
C LYS A 174 -10.86 14.77 -15.63
N LEU A 175 -10.01 14.22 -14.78
CA LEU A 175 -9.82 14.67 -13.39
C LEU A 175 -8.46 15.35 -13.24
N ALA A 176 -7.42 14.61 -12.83
CA ALA A 176 -6.10 15.18 -12.62
C ALA A 176 -5.10 14.86 -13.75
N ASN A 177 -5.41 13.87 -14.61
CA ASN A 177 -4.60 13.48 -15.76
C ASN A 177 -3.10 13.32 -15.44
N LEU A 178 -2.80 12.73 -14.28
CA LEU A 178 -1.42 12.48 -13.86
C LEU A 178 -0.94 11.15 -14.43
N SER A 179 0.34 11.10 -14.81
CA SER A 179 1.00 9.82 -15.12
C SER A 179 0.97 8.91 -13.88
N PRO A 180 0.86 7.58 -14.05
CA PRO A 180 0.96 6.59 -12.97
C PRO A 180 2.13 6.84 -12.02
N LYS A 181 3.32 7.15 -12.56
CA LYS A 181 4.52 7.47 -11.77
C LYS A 181 4.34 8.72 -10.92
N ALA A 182 3.75 9.77 -11.47
CA ALA A 182 3.45 11.00 -10.74
C ALA A 182 2.38 10.77 -9.66
N ALA A 183 1.35 9.98 -9.95
CA ALA A 183 0.33 9.60 -8.99
C ALA A 183 0.95 8.85 -7.78
N LEU A 184 1.86 7.90 -8.03
CA LEU A 184 2.59 7.19 -6.96
C LEU A 184 3.44 8.13 -6.10
N LEU A 185 4.08 9.15 -6.69
CA LEU A 185 4.83 10.16 -5.94
C LEU A 185 3.90 11.02 -5.06
N VAL A 186 2.71 11.38 -5.54
CA VAL A 186 1.70 12.09 -4.75
C VAL A 186 1.24 11.23 -3.57
N MET A 187 1.07 9.91 -3.77
CA MET A 187 0.68 8.98 -2.72
C MET A 187 1.73 8.82 -1.60
N LEU A 188 2.94 9.36 -1.74
CA LEU A 188 3.94 9.42 -0.66
C LEU A 188 3.46 10.20 0.57
N VAL A 189 2.39 11.00 0.43
CA VAL A 189 1.68 11.60 1.56
C VAL A 189 1.15 10.56 2.55
N VAL A 190 0.80 9.35 2.08
CA VAL A 190 0.21 8.29 2.92
C VAL A 190 1.19 7.75 3.95
N PRO A 191 2.43 7.32 3.61
CA PRO A 191 3.39 6.89 4.62
C PRO A 191 3.80 8.04 5.56
N ALA A 192 3.74 9.31 5.13
CA ALA A 192 3.96 10.45 6.01
C ALA A 192 2.81 10.60 7.04
N ILE A 193 1.55 10.49 6.60
CA ILE A 193 0.39 10.43 7.49
C ILE A 193 0.52 9.24 8.44
N PHE A 194 0.94 8.08 7.92
CA PHE A 194 1.08 6.86 8.70
C PHE A 194 2.10 7.01 9.82
N ALA A 195 3.27 7.56 9.51
CA ALA A 195 4.33 7.86 10.49
C ALA A 195 3.85 8.85 11.56
N SER A 196 3.13 9.90 11.16
CA SER A 196 2.59 10.90 12.09
C SER A 196 1.54 10.32 13.05
N ALA A 197 0.76 9.32 12.59
CA ALA A 197 -0.26 8.66 13.40
C ALA A 197 0.38 7.93 14.59
N LEU A 198 1.58 7.35 14.42
CA LEU A 198 2.31 6.73 15.53
C LEU A 198 2.80 7.75 16.55
N CYS A 199 3.37 8.89 16.12
CA CYS A 199 3.81 9.94 17.05
C CYS A 199 2.66 10.40 17.95
N HIS A 200 1.50 10.65 17.35
CA HIS A 200 0.30 11.04 18.09
C HIS A 200 -0.28 9.90 18.96
N PHE A 201 -0.09 8.63 18.58
CA PHE A 201 -0.57 7.48 19.37
C PHE A 201 0.35 7.16 20.56
N LEU A 202 1.67 7.23 20.38
CA LEU A 202 2.68 7.00 21.43
C LEU A 202 2.68 8.09 22.49
N ASP A 203 2.53 9.37 22.09
CA ASP A 203 2.49 10.50 23.04
C ASP A 203 1.36 10.41 24.07
N VAL A 204 0.29 9.68 23.72
CA VAL A 204 -0.92 9.54 24.53
C VAL A 204 -0.85 8.34 25.49
N HIS A 205 -0.04 7.31 25.18
CA HIS A 205 0.03 6.08 25.97
C HIS A 205 1.34 5.88 26.73
N VAL A 206 2.46 6.49 26.32
CA VAL A 206 3.75 6.43 27.04
C VAL A 206 3.78 7.36 28.26
N ARG A 207 2.82 8.30 28.37
CA ARG A 207 2.67 9.20 29.53
C ARG A 207 1.77 8.65 30.65
N LYS A 208 1.48 7.35 30.67
CA LYS A 208 0.80 6.69 31.78
C LYS A 208 1.64 5.58 32.36
#